data_AF-A0A067BFS7-F1
#
_entry.id   AF-A0A067BFS7-F1
#
_cell.length_a   1.000
_cell.length_b   1.000
_cell.length_c   1.000
_cell.angle_alpha   90.00
_cell.angle_beta   90.00
_cell.angle_gamma   90.00
#
_symmetry.space_group_name_H-M   'P 1'
#
loop_
_entity.id
_entity.type
_entity.pdbx_description
1 polymer ?
#
loop_
_entity_poly.entity_id
_entity_poly.type
_entity_poly.pdbx_seq_one_letter_code
_entity_poly.pdbx_strand_id
1 'polypeptide(L)'
;MQTRFVRQAVDDVAALGVEIIQFASDNSSHFRVLHQMLLEGDYVFYGLAMVYEWVYDHREVVSFQGDGATMVLMSEPMTSLAMAPSSLEVPASTCAYLWYVAVAATRVLVVVAIGTVAYTLLGGSQLDHFELL
;
A
#
# COMPACT_ATOMS: atom_id res chain seq x y z
N MET A 1 -8.38 -32.51 3.71
CA MET A 1 -7.90 -31.50 4.69
C MET A 1 -7.98 -30.08 4.15
N GLN A 2 -7.63 -29.81 2.89
CA GLN A 2 -7.72 -28.46 2.29
C GLN A 2 -9.14 -27.87 2.21
N THR A 3 -10.15 -28.70 1.92
CA THR A 3 -11.54 -28.25 1.75
C THR A 3 -12.16 -27.60 2.99
N ARG A 4 -11.70 -27.97 4.19
CA ARG A 4 -12.18 -27.37 5.44
C ARG A 4 -11.73 -25.92 5.60
N PHE A 5 -10.50 -25.62 5.17
CA PHE A 5 -9.91 -24.29 5.30
C PHE A 5 -10.54 -23.32 4.31
N VAL A 6 -10.82 -23.78 3.09
CA VAL A 6 -11.55 -22.98 2.10
C VAL A 6 -12.95 -22.65 2.61
N ARG A 7 -13.64 -23.64 3.20
CA ARG A 7 -14.98 -23.40 3.75
C ARG A 7 -14.96 -22.41 4.91
N GLN A 8 -14.02 -22.57 5.84
CA GLN A 8 -13.81 -21.63 6.94
C GLN A 8 -13.52 -20.22 6.43
N ALA A 9 -12.62 -20.06 5.46
CA ALA A 9 -12.30 -18.75 4.90
C ALA A 9 -13.53 -18.10 4.24
N VAL A 10 -14.36 -18.87 3.53
CA VAL A 10 -15.60 -18.36 2.93
C VAL A 10 -16.60 -17.94 4.00
N ASP A 11 -16.76 -18.76 5.05
CA ASP A 11 -17.66 -18.45 6.17
C ASP A 11 -17.19 -17.19 6.93
N ASP A 12 -15.87 -17.03 7.13
CA ASP A 12 -15.26 -15.85 7.77
C ASP A 12 -15.46 -14.59 6.91
N VAL A 13 -15.29 -14.69 5.58
CA VAL A 13 -15.50 -13.56 4.66
C VAL A 13 -17.00 -13.22 4.55
N ALA A 14 -17.88 -14.22 4.62
CA ALA A 14 -19.32 -13.96 4.70
C ALA A 14 -19.69 -13.23 6.01
N ALA A 15 -19.02 -13.55 7.12
CA ALA A 15 -19.23 -12.87 8.40
C ALA A 15 -18.76 -11.40 8.41
N LEU A 16 -17.85 -11.01 7.52
CA LEU A 16 -17.48 -9.60 7.34
C LEU A 16 -18.62 -8.75 6.76
N GLY A 17 -19.62 -9.36 6.12
CA GLY A 17 -20.75 -8.64 5.55
C GLY A 17 -20.36 -7.71 4.40
N VAL A 18 -19.37 -8.10 3.59
CA VAL A 18 -18.89 -7.28 2.47
C VAL A 18 -20.02 -7.08 1.46
N GLU A 19 -20.25 -5.82 1.07
CA GLU A 19 -21.28 -5.44 0.11
C GLU A 19 -20.75 -4.48 -0.97
N ILE A 20 -21.52 -4.36 -2.05
CA ILE A 20 -21.39 -3.30 -3.05
C ILE A 20 -22.62 -2.42 -2.98
N ILE A 21 -22.39 -1.13 -3.16
CA ILE A 21 -23.45 -0.14 -3.27
C ILE A 21 -23.61 0.32 -4.72
N GLN A 22 -24.84 0.53 -5.14
CA GLN A 22 -25.16 1.10 -6.44
C GLN A 22 -26.10 2.30 -6.28
N PHE A 23 -25.72 3.43 -6.86
CA PHE A 23 -26.60 4.58 -6.98
C PHE A 23 -27.53 4.38 -8.18
N ALA A 24 -28.83 4.40 -7.95
CA ALA A 24 -29.84 4.31 -9.00
C ALA A 24 -30.86 5.44 -8.87
N SER A 25 -31.44 5.81 -10.01
CA SER A 25 -32.58 6.73 -10.08
C SER A 25 -33.77 6.02 -10.69
N ASP A 26 -34.98 6.28 -10.18
CA ASP A 26 -36.20 5.89 -10.86
C ASP A 26 -36.59 6.89 -11.96
N ASN A 27 -37.67 6.59 -12.70
CA ASN A 27 -38.18 7.44 -13.78
C ASN A 27 -38.76 8.78 -13.27
N SER A 28 -38.86 8.94 -11.95
CA SER A 28 -39.30 10.15 -11.26
C SER A 28 -38.13 10.91 -10.62
N SER A 29 -36.88 10.55 -10.96
CA SER A 29 -35.64 11.15 -10.45
C SER A 29 -35.43 10.98 -8.94
N HIS A 30 -36.06 9.99 -8.31
CA HIS A 30 -35.73 9.63 -6.93
C HIS A 30 -34.44 8.82 -6.91
N PHE A 31 -33.42 9.38 -6.25
CA PHE A 31 -32.15 8.70 -6.03
C PHE A 31 -32.30 7.70 -4.87
N ARG A 32 -31.83 6.48 -5.11
CA ARG A 32 -31.77 5.41 -4.11
C ARG A 32 -30.40 4.73 -4.17
N VAL A 33 -29.92 4.33 -3.02
CA VAL A 33 -28.73 3.48 -2.90
C VAL A 33 -29.21 2.05 -2.74
N LEU A 34 -28.79 1.17 -3.65
CA LEU A 34 -29.00 -0.26 -3.53
C LEU A 34 -27.78 -0.88 -2.87
N HIS A 35 -28.02 -1.85 -2.00
CA HIS A 35 -27.00 -2.62 -1.32
C HIS A 35 -27.08 -4.07 -1.82
N GLN A 36 -25.93 -4.65 -2.14
CA GLN A 36 -25.83 -6.03 -2.59
C GLN A 36 -24.68 -6.71 -1.87
N MET A 37 -25.01 -7.70 -1.02
CA MET A 37 -24.02 -8.53 -0.34
C MET A 37 -23.31 -9.45 -1.34
N LEU A 38 -21.99 -9.59 -1.20
CA LEU A 38 -21.16 -10.36 -2.14
C LEU A 38 -21.42 -11.86 -2.07
N LEU A 39 -21.54 -12.40 -0.85
CA LEU A 39 -21.65 -13.84 -0.60
C LEU A 39 -23.09 -14.30 -0.28
N GLU A 40 -24.10 -13.56 -0.76
CA GLU A 40 -25.51 -13.91 -0.55
C GLU A 40 -26.25 -14.20 -1.88
N GLY A 41 -27.10 -15.23 -1.85
CA GLY A 41 -28.01 -15.57 -2.94
C GLY A 41 -27.30 -15.90 -4.26
N ASP A 42 -27.88 -15.45 -5.37
CA ASP A 42 -27.36 -15.72 -6.72
C ASP A 42 -26.12 -14.88 -7.06
N TYR A 43 -25.80 -13.85 -6.26
CA TYR A 43 -24.66 -12.97 -6.51
C TYR A 43 -23.31 -13.59 -6.12
N VAL A 44 -23.32 -14.69 -5.35
CA VAL A 44 -22.14 -15.40 -4.86
C VAL A 44 -21.13 -15.70 -5.97
N PHE A 45 -21.59 -16.00 -7.18
CA PHE A 45 -20.70 -16.26 -8.32
C PHE A 45 -19.79 -15.07 -8.64
N TYR A 46 -20.35 -13.86 -8.68
CA TYR A 46 -19.59 -12.62 -8.91
C TYR A 46 -18.83 -12.18 -7.66
N GLY A 47 -19.45 -12.34 -6.49
CA GLY A 47 -18.81 -12.02 -5.21
C GLY A 47 -17.52 -12.80 -4.97
N LEU A 48 -17.48 -14.10 -5.29
CA LEU A 48 -16.25 -14.90 -5.18
C LEU A 48 -15.15 -14.43 -6.14
N ALA A 49 -15.48 -13.98 -7.34
CA ALA A 49 -14.51 -13.40 -8.26
C ALA A 49 -13.93 -12.08 -7.72
N MET A 50 -14.76 -11.26 -7.07
CA MET A 50 -14.32 -10.03 -6.43
C MET A 50 -13.48 -10.28 -5.17
N VAL A 51 -13.83 -11.29 -4.37
CA VAL A 51 -13.00 -11.74 -3.23
C VAL A 51 -11.64 -12.27 -3.73
N TYR A 52 -11.63 -12.97 -4.87
CA TYR A 52 -10.37 -13.35 -5.51
C TYR A 52 -9.56 -12.10 -5.88
N GLU A 53 -10.15 -11.11 -6.56
CA GLU A 53 -9.47 -9.86 -6.89
C GLU A 53 -8.95 -9.10 -5.66
N TRP A 54 -9.65 -9.17 -4.53
CA TRP A 54 -9.20 -8.61 -3.25
C TRP A 54 -7.93 -9.29 -2.72
N VAL A 55 -7.86 -10.62 -2.80
CA VAL A 55 -6.65 -11.37 -2.38
C VAL A 55 -5.43 -10.99 -3.23
N TYR A 56 -5.65 -10.61 -4.49
CA TYR A 56 -4.61 -10.18 -5.43
C TYR A 56 -4.38 -8.66 -5.47
N ASP A 57 -4.92 -7.91 -4.49
CA ASP A 57 -4.72 -6.46 -4.38
C ASP A 57 -5.25 -5.66 -5.58
N HIS A 58 -6.16 -6.25 -6.37
CA HIS A 58 -6.83 -5.56 -7.47
C HIS A 58 -8.04 -4.76 -7.00
N ARG A 59 -8.56 -5.07 -5.82
CA ARG A 59 -9.61 -4.33 -5.12
C ARG A 59 -9.30 -4.34 -3.64
N GLU A 60 -9.92 -3.44 -2.89
CA GLU A 60 -9.80 -3.37 -1.44
C GLU A 60 -11.17 -3.47 -0.78
N VAL A 61 -11.22 -4.11 0.39
CA VAL A 61 -12.38 -4.08 1.29
C VAL A 61 -12.16 -2.99 2.33
N VAL A 62 -13.06 -2.02 2.41
CA VAL A 62 -12.97 -0.88 3.33
C VAL A 62 -14.17 -0.84 4.26
N SER A 63 -13.92 -0.78 5.56
CA SER A 63 -14.96 -0.58 6.58
C SER A 63 -15.12 0.91 6.88
N PHE A 64 -16.22 1.49 6.43
CA PHE A 64 -16.64 2.84 6.77
C PHE A 64 -17.39 2.81 8.09
N GLN A 65 -16.81 3.44 9.12
CA GLN A 65 -17.37 3.53 10.46
C GLN A 65 -17.98 4.92 10.66
N GLY A 66 -19.31 5.00 10.73
CA GLY A 66 -20.03 6.21 11.11
C GLY A 66 -20.69 6.05 12.47
N ASP A 67 -21.11 7.17 13.07
CA ASP A 67 -21.70 7.20 14.42
C ASP A 67 -22.95 6.32 14.56
N GLY A 68 -23.72 6.15 13.47
CA GLY A 68 -24.95 5.36 13.45
C GLY A 68 -24.87 4.02 12.71
N ALA A 69 -23.83 3.79 11.91
CA ALA A 69 -23.72 2.60 11.07
C ALA A 69 -22.29 2.31 10.63
N THR A 70 -22.01 1.01 10.49
CA THR A 70 -20.78 0.49 9.87
C THR A 70 -21.14 -0.11 8.52
N MET A 71 -20.43 0.26 7.46
CA MET A 71 -20.60 -0.33 6.12
C MET A 71 -19.27 -0.90 5.64
N VAL A 72 -19.26 -2.15 5.21
CA VAL A 72 -18.05 -2.84 4.70
C VAL A 72 -18.19 -2.98 3.20
N LEU A 73 -17.46 -2.14 2.45
CA LEU A 73 -17.63 -1.99 1.01
C LEU A 73 -16.44 -2.54 0.23
N MET A 74 -16.73 -3.21 -0.89
CA MET A 74 -15.73 -3.56 -1.90
C MET A 74 -15.46 -2.36 -2.81
N SER A 75 -14.19 -2.02 -3.02
CA SER A 75 -13.78 -0.96 -3.95
C SER A 75 -14.01 -1.34 -5.41
N GLU A 76 -14.01 -0.33 -6.28
CA GLU A 76 -13.79 -0.52 -7.72
C GLU A 76 -12.39 -1.13 -7.99
N PRO A 77 -12.18 -1.82 -9.13
CA PRO A 77 -10.87 -2.35 -9.46
C PRO A 77 -9.88 -1.21 -9.58
N MET A 78 -8.76 -1.35 -8.87
CA MET A 78 -7.60 -0.50 -9.04
C MET A 78 -7.02 -0.77 -10.42
N THR A 79 -7.35 0.10 -11.37
CA THR A 79 -6.56 0.19 -12.60
C THR A 79 -5.21 0.77 -12.21
N SER A 80 -4.12 0.17 -12.67
CA SER A 80 -2.79 0.76 -12.54
C SER A 80 -2.83 2.12 -13.23
N LEU A 81 -3.02 3.18 -12.44
CA LEU A 81 -2.78 4.53 -12.89
C LEU A 81 -1.32 4.57 -13.27
N ALA A 82 -1.07 4.57 -14.59
CA ALA A 82 0.21 4.96 -15.10
C ALA A 82 0.39 6.41 -14.63
N MET A 83 1.03 6.58 -13.48
CA MET A 83 1.55 7.86 -13.03
C MET A 83 2.74 8.19 -13.93
N ALA A 84 2.45 8.40 -15.21
CA ALA A 84 3.40 8.98 -16.14
C ALA A 84 3.54 10.42 -15.66
N PRO A 85 4.69 10.82 -15.09
CA PRO A 85 4.87 12.18 -14.65
C PRO A 85 4.61 13.11 -15.83
N SER A 86 3.66 14.04 -15.66
CA SER A 86 3.47 15.11 -16.62
C SER A 86 4.78 15.87 -16.72
N SER A 87 5.31 16.06 -17.93
CA SER A 87 6.55 16.80 -18.17
C SER A 87 6.47 18.26 -17.69
N LEU A 88 5.28 18.74 -17.34
CA LEU A 88 5.03 20.05 -16.73
C LEU A 88 5.02 20.04 -15.19
N GLU A 89 4.69 18.92 -14.54
CA GLU A 89 4.62 18.84 -13.06
C GLU A 89 5.95 18.40 -12.45
N VAL A 90 6.70 17.52 -13.13
CA VAL A 90 8.05 17.13 -12.74
C VAL A 90 8.98 17.35 -13.94
N PRO A 91 9.59 18.54 -14.04
CA PRO A 91 10.68 18.74 -14.98
C PRO A 91 11.73 17.67 -14.73
N ALA A 92 12.16 16.94 -15.77
CA ALA A 92 13.20 15.92 -15.66
C ALA A 92 14.49 16.46 -15.00
N SER A 93 14.70 17.78 -15.05
CA SER A 93 15.76 18.51 -14.35
C SER A 93 15.70 18.40 -12.83
N THR A 94 14.52 18.34 -12.21
CA THR A 94 14.37 18.20 -10.75
C THR A 94 14.85 16.83 -10.28
N CYS A 95 14.51 15.77 -11.03
CA CYS A 95 14.98 14.41 -10.74
C CYS A 95 16.51 14.30 -10.88
N ALA A 96 17.08 14.89 -11.95
CA ALA A 96 18.52 14.97 -12.12
C ALA A 96 19.21 15.74 -10.98
N TYR A 97 18.63 16.87 -10.54
CA TYR A 97 19.15 17.64 -9.41
C TYR A 97 19.19 16.82 -8.11
N LEU A 98 18.08 16.14 -7.76
CA LEU A 98 18.02 15.27 -6.59
C LEU A 98 19.06 14.14 -6.65
N TRP A 99 19.27 13.56 -7.84
CA TRP A 99 20.30 12.55 -8.05
C TRP A 99 21.71 13.11 -7.83
N TYR A 100 22.03 14.29 -8.38
CA TYR A 100 23.33 14.93 -8.15
C TYR A 100 23.57 15.25 -6.67
N VAL A 101 22.56 15.76 -5.97
CA VAL A 101 22.65 16.04 -4.53
C VAL A 101 22.86 14.76 -3.72
N ALA A 102 22.13 13.69 -4.01
CA ALA A 102 22.28 12.40 -3.34
C ALA A 102 23.68 11.79 -3.56
N VAL A 103 24.19 11.83 -4.80
CA VAL A 103 25.54 11.37 -5.13
C VAL A 103 26.60 12.21 -4.41
N ALA A 104 26.47 13.53 -4.42
CA ALA A 104 27.40 14.43 -3.74
C ALA A 104 27.42 14.17 -2.22
N ALA A 105 26.25 14.07 -1.58
CA ALA A 105 26.15 13.75 -0.15
C ALA A 105 26.81 12.40 0.19
N THR A 106 26.56 11.37 -0.62
CA THR A 106 27.18 10.05 -0.46
C THR A 106 28.70 10.12 -0.58
N ARG A 107 29.23 10.88 -1.55
CA ARG A 107 30.68 11.07 -1.73
C ARG A 107 31.31 11.76 -0.52
N VAL A 108 30.68 12.81 0.01
CA VAL A 108 31.15 13.51 1.22
C VAL A 108 31.19 12.57 2.41
N LEU A 109 30.11 11.80 2.64
CA LEU A 109 30.06 10.83 3.74
C LEU A 109 31.15 9.75 3.62
N VAL A 110 31.42 9.25 2.41
CA VAL A 110 32.51 8.28 2.17
C VAL A 110 33.87 8.90 2.49
N VAL A 111 34.13 10.14 2.08
CA VAL A 111 35.39 10.82 2.39
C VAL A 111 35.56 11.02 3.90
N VAL A 112 34.50 11.44 4.59
CA VAL A 112 34.50 11.58 6.06
C VAL A 112 34.75 10.24 6.73
N ALA A 113 34.09 9.16 6.29
CA ALA A 113 34.27 7.83 6.84
C ALA A 113 35.69 7.28 6.64
N ILE A 114 36.28 7.48 5.45
CA ILE A 114 37.68 7.12 5.19
C ILE A 114 38.61 7.95 6.09
N GLY A 115 38.34 9.25 6.22
CA GLY A 115 39.13 10.15 7.06
C GLY A 115 39.11 9.75 8.54
N THR A 116 37.94 9.40 9.08
CA THR A 116 37.82 8.94 10.47
C THR A 116 38.49 7.60 10.68
N VAL A 117 38.34 6.64 9.76
CA VAL A 117 39.03 5.33 9.82
C VAL A 117 40.55 5.50 9.73
N ALA A 118 41.04 6.35 8.83
CA ALA A 118 42.48 6.62 8.72
C ALA A 118 43.00 7.30 10.00
N TYR A 119 42.26 8.26 10.55
CA TYR A 119 42.60 8.92 11.81
C TYR A 119 42.63 7.94 12.98
N THR A 120 41.67 7.02 13.09
CA THR A 120 41.65 6.02 14.17
C THR A 120 42.74 4.97 14.00
N LEU A 121 43.12 4.57 12.78
CA LEU A 121 44.24 3.64 12.55
C LEU A 121 45.60 4.30 12.84
N LEU A 122 45.79 5.55 12.41
CA LEU A 122 47.01 6.31 12.68
C LEU A 122 47.13 6.71 14.16
N GLY A 123 46.03 7.17 14.77
CA GLY A 123 45.95 7.54 16.19
C GLY A 123 45.88 6.36 17.14
N GLY A 124 45.31 5.23 16.71
CA GLY A 124 45.29 3.96 17.45
C GLY A 124 46.70 3.42 17.68
N SER A 125 47.63 3.68 16.75
CA SER A 125 49.06 3.38 16.95
C SER A 125 49.73 4.22 18.06
N GLN A 126 49.12 5.34 18.49
CA GLN A 126 49.60 6.16 19.61
C GLN A 126 48.92 5.83 20.95
N LEU A 127 47.73 5.22 20.96
CA LEU A 127 47.01 4.88 22.19
C LEU A 127 47.54 3.58 22.84
N ASP A 128 48.19 2.69 22.09
CA ASP A 128 48.78 1.45 22.63
C ASP A 128 50.07 1.67 23.44
N HIS A 129 50.70 2.86 23.40
CA HIS A 129 51.94 3.13 24.15
C HIS A 129 51.71 3.78 25.52
N PHE A 130 50.54 4.37 25.80
CA PHE A 130 50.35 5.20 27.01
C PHE A 130 49.77 4.46 28.23
N GLU A 131 49.44 3.16 28.11
CA GLU A 131 48.85 2.36 29.21
C GLU A 131 49.83 1.29 29.77
N LEU A 132 51.15 1.47 29.64
CA LEU A 132 52.17 0.58 30.24
C LEU A 132 53.24 1.31 31.09
N LEU A 133 52.88 2.40 31.77
CA LEU A 133 53.60 2.96 32.92
C LEU A 133 52.60 3.55 33.93
#